data_AF-A0A377N936-F1
#
_entry.id   AF-A0A377N936-F1
#
_cell.length_a   1.000
_cell.length_b   1.000
_cell.length_c   1.000
_cell.angle_alpha   90.00
_cell.angle_beta   90.00
_cell.angle_gamma   90.00
#
_symmetry.space_group_name_H-M   'P 1'
#
loop_
_entity.id
_entity.type
_entity.pdbx_description
1 polymer ?
#
loop_
_entity_poly.entity_id
_entity_poly.type
_entity_poly.pdbx_seq_one_letter_code
_entity_poly.pdbx_strand_id
1 'polypeptide(L)'
;MARQCAAQIRDWLTAGQNEQAWLVNAKGERALVQASDITVLVRSRAEAALIRDALSALEIPSVYLSNRDSVFETAEAKDVLWLLQAVLTPEHERTLRSAMATGIIGLDALTLDNLSKDERAWMP
;
A
#
# COMPACT_ATOMS: atom_id res chain seq x y z
N MET A 1 -18.12 -0.21 -15.43
CA MET A 1 -16.91 -0.57 -16.21
C MET A 1 -15.85 -1.21 -15.34
N ALA A 2 -15.22 -0.50 -14.40
CA ALA A 2 -14.12 -1.04 -13.58
C ALA A 2 -14.45 -2.36 -12.84
N ARG A 3 -15.64 -2.43 -12.20
CA ARG A 3 -16.11 -3.66 -11.52
C ARG A 3 -16.24 -4.86 -12.47
N GLN A 4 -16.69 -4.64 -13.70
CA GLN A 4 -16.85 -5.71 -14.68
C GLN A 4 -15.49 -6.17 -15.21
N CYS A 5 -14.55 -5.25 -15.42
CA CYS A 5 -13.17 -5.58 -15.74
C CYS A 5 -12.53 -6.43 -14.63
N ALA A 6 -12.66 -6.01 -13.36
CA ALA A 6 -12.14 -6.75 -12.22
C ALA A 6 -12.78 -8.15 -12.08
N ALA A 7 -14.10 -8.25 -12.28
CA ALA A 7 -14.80 -9.53 -12.27
C ALA A 7 -14.29 -10.48 -13.39
N GLN A 8 -14.05 -9.96 -14.59
CA GLN A 8 -13.52 -10.76 -15.69
C GLN A 8 -12.10 -11.25 -15.41
N ILE A 9 -11.25 -10.39 -14.82
CA ILE A 9 -9.90 -10.76 -14.39
C ILE A 9 -9.95 -11.85 -13.32
N ARG A 10 -10.82 -11.71 -12.31
CA ARG A 10 -11.06 -12.76 -11.31
C ARG A 10 -11.39 -14.08 -11.99
N ASP A 11 -12.35 -14.07 -12.92
CA ASP A 11 -12.82 -15.29 -13.58
C ASP A 11 -11.69 -15.98 -14.37
N TRP A 12 -10.85 -15.21 -15.06
CA TRP A 12 -9.66 -15.75 -15.75
C TRP A 12 -8.62 -16.33 -14.77
N LEU A 13 -8.35 -15.65 -13.67
CA LEU A 13 -7.39 -16.12 -12.66
C LEU A 13 -7.90 -17.38 -11.95
N THR A 14 -9.18 -17.42 -11.58
CA THR A 14 -9.81 -18.60 -11.01
C THR A 14 -9.81 -19.77 -12.00
N ALA A 15 -10.12 -19.51 -13.27
CA ALA A 15 -10.04 -20.55 -14.30
C ALA A 15 -8.60 -21.01 -14.54
N GLY A 16 -7.60 -20.13 -14.46
CA GLY A 16 -6.18 -20.49 -14.53
C GLY A 16 -5.76 -21.40 -13.39
N GLN A 17 -6.17 -21.09 -12.16
CA GLN A 17 -5.94 -21.93 -10.98
C GLN A 17 -6.63 -23.30 -11.08
N ASN A 18 -7.79 -23.36 -11.73
CA ASN A 18 -8.54 -24.60 -11.97
C ASN A 18 -8.11 -25.36 -13.23
N GLU A 19 -6.99 -24.98 -13.86
CA GLU A 19 -6.47 -25.60 -15.09
C GLU A 19 -7.43 -25.51 -16.30
N GLN A 20 -8.30 -24.50 -16.31
CA GLN A 20 -9.34 -24.28 -17.31
C GLN A 20 -9.06 -23.08 -18.24
N ALA A 21 -8.08 -22.23 -17.92
CA ALA A 21 -7.66 -21.11 -18.76
C ALA A 21 -6.17 -21.22 -19.12
N TRP A 22 -5.89 -21.23 -20.42
CA TRP A 22 -4.56 -21.45 -20.99
C TRP A 22 -4.20 -20.37 -21.99
N LEU A 23 -2.96 -19.90 -21.93
CA LEU A 23 -2.31 -19.17 -23.01
C LEU A 23 -1.58 -20.17 -23.90
N VAL A 24 -1.75 -20.02 -25.22
CA VAL A 24 -1.11 -20.90 -26.22
C VAL A 24 -0.31 -20.03 -27.18
N ASN A 25 0.98 -20.31 -27.31
CA ASN A 25 1.84 -19.57 -28.23
C ASN A 25 1.83 -20.17 -29.65
N ALA A 26 2.49 -19.51 -30.60
CA ALA A 26 2.56 -19.95 -31.99
C ALA A 26 3.25 -21.32 -32.20
N LYS A 27 4.04 -21.78 -31.22
CA LYS A 27 4.71 -23.09 -31.23
C LYS A 27 3.84 -24.20 -30.61
N GLY A 28 2.66 -23.86 -30.10
CA GLY A 28 1.73 -24.79 -29.45
C GLY A 28 2.03 -25.05 -27.97
N GLU A 29 3.01 -24.35 -27.38
CA GLU A 29 3.30 -24.45 -25.95
C GLU A 29 2.17 -23.81 -25.14
N ARG A 30 1.81 -24.44 -24.02
CA ARG A 30 0.69 -24.01 -23.17
C ARG A 30 1.18 -23.61 -21.80
N ALA A 31 0.64 -22.51 -21.27
CA ALA A 31 0.83 -22.08 -19.90
C ALA A 31 -0.51 -21.69 -19.29
N LEU A 32 -0.70 -21.95 -17.99
CA LEU A 32 -1.87 -21.47 -17.26
C LEU A 32 -1.84 -19.95 -17.16
N VAL A 33 -3.00 -19.31 -17.24
CA VAL A 33 -3.11 -17.86 -17.03
C VAL A 33 -2.73 -17.51 -15.59
N GLN A 34 -1.80 -16.57 -15.43
CA GLN A 34 -1.38 -16.02 -14.15
C GLN A 34 -1.60 -14.50 -14.09
N ALA A 35 -1.54 -13.93 -12.89
CA ALA A 35 -1.70 -12.49 -12.70
C ALA A 35 -0.67 -11.66 -13.47
N SER A 36 0.56 -12.17 -13.62
CA SER A 36 1.64 -11.55 -14.40
C SER A 36 1.32 -11.41 -15.89
N ASP A 37 0.36 -12.18 -16.40
CA ASP A 37 -0.01 -12.17 -17.82
C ASP A 37 -1.08 -11.10 -18.14
N ILE A 38 -1.62 -10.43 -17.12
CA ILE A 38 -2.72 -9.48 -17.26
C ILE A 38 -2.19 -8.06 -17.07
N THR A 39 -2.39 -7.22 -18.09
CA THR A 39 -2.10 -5.78 -18.02
C THR A 39 -3.34 -4.99 -18.39
N VAL A 40 -3.72 -4.04 -17.53
CA VAL A 40 -4.84 -3.13 -17.79
C VAL A 40 -4.29 -1.78 -18.25
N LEU A 41 -4.55 -1.44 -19.51
CA LEU A 41 -4.21 -0.14 -20.06
C LEU A 41 -5.28 0.89 -19.71
N VAL A 42 -4.85 2.01 -19.14
CA VAL A 42 -5.71 3.11 -18.68
C VAL A 42 -5.18 4.43 -19.24
N ARG A 43 -6.08 5.40 -19.43
CA ARG A 43 -5.73 6.72 -20.00
C ARG A 43 -5.32 7.72 -18.93
N SER A 44 -5.67 7.49 -17.67
CA SER A 44 -5.41 8.40 -16.57
C SER A 44 -5.20 7.68 -15.23
N ARG A 45 -4.64 8.40 -14.25
CA ARG A 45 -4.55 7.95 -12.86
C ARG A 45 -5.92 7.69 -12.23
N ALA A 46 -6.92 8.51 -12.55
CA ALA A 46 -8.26 8.34 -12.00
C ALA A 46 -8.86 7.00 -12.45
N GLU A 47 -8.69 6.63 -13.72
CA GLU A 47 -9.08 5.31 -14.22
C GLU A 47 -8.28 4.18 -13.56
N ALA A 48 -6.96 4.38 -13.39
CA ALA A 48 -6.11 3.41 -12.69
C ALA A 48 -6.61 3.14 -11.26
N ALA A 49 -6.96 4.19 -10.52
CA ALA A 49 -7.49 4.09 -9.16
C ALA A 49 -8.82 3.32 -9.14
N LEU A 50 -9.75 3.65 -10.04
CA LEU A 50 -11.03 2.94 -10.12
C LEU A 50 -10.87 1.43 -10.40
N ILE A 51 -9.91 1.05 -11.25
CA ILE A 51 -9.60 -0.35 -11.55
C ILE A 51 -8.94 -1.02 -10.33
N ARG A 52 -7.93 -0.39 -9.74
CA ARG A 52 -7.24 -0.89 -8.54
C ARG A 52 -8.23 -1.13 -7.40
N ASP A 53 -9.12 -0.18 -7.13
CA ASP A 53 -10.10 -0.29 -6.05
C ASP A 53 -11.11 -1.42 -6.33
N ALA A 54 -11.52 -1.60 -7.59
CA ALA A 54 -12.38 -2.71 -7.99
C ALA A 54 -11.69 -4.08 -7.89
N LEU A 55 -10.39 -4.18 -8.20
CA LEU A 55 -9.59 -5.39 -8.02
C LEU A 55 -9.35 -5.69 -6.54
N SER A 56 -9.05 -4.66 -5.73
CA SER A 56 -8.87 -4.77 -4.29
C SER A 56 -10.14 -5.27 -3.58
N ALA A 57 -11.32 -4.84 -4.03
CA ALA A 57 -12.59 -5.32 -3.51
C ALA A 57 -12.85 -6.82 -3.79
N LEU A 58 -12.11 -7.42 -4.72
CA LEU A 58 -12.13 -8.85 -5.02
C LEU A 58 -10.86 -9.56 -4.51
N GLU A 59 -10.07 -8.91 -3.65
CA GLU A 59 -8.82 -9.44 -3.09
C GLU A 59 -7.76 -9.78 -4.16
N ILE A 60 -7.81 -9.09 -5.31
CA ILE A 60 -6.82 -9.26 -6.38
C ILE A 60 -5.73 -8.19 -6.23
N PRO A 61 -4.49 -8.56 -5.88
CA PRO A 61 -3.38 -7.61 -5.81
C PRO A 61 -3.09 -7.00 -7.18
N SER A 62 -2.81 -5.70 -7.22
CA SER A 62 -2.44 -5.02 -8.46
C SER A 62 -1.40 -3.94 -8.21
N VAL A 63 -0.57 -3.69 -9.22
CA VAL A 63 0.48 -2.66 -9.18
C VAL A 63 0.26 -1.66 -10.31
N TYR A 64 0.37 -0.37 -9.99
CA TYR A 64 0.34 0.70 -10.98
C TYR A 64 1.76 1.07 -11.40
N LEU A 65 2.24 0.52 -12.52
CA LEU A 65 3.61 0.69 -12.99
C LEU A 65 3.97 2.12 -13.41
N SER A 66 2.97 2.94 -13.77
CA SER A 66 3.17 4.35 -14.11
C SER A 66 2.94 5.30 -12.93
N ASN A 67 3.06 4.80 -11.69
CA ASN A 67 2.91 5.66 -10.53
C ASN A 67 4.01 6.73 -10.53
N ARG A 68 3.60 8.01 -10.56
CA ARG A 68 4.49 9.18 -10.46
C ARG A 68 4.29 9.91 -9.12
N ASP A 69 3.65 9.27 -8.14
CA ASP A 69 3.48 9.87 -6.83
C ASP A 69 4.85 10.07 -6.20
N SER A 70 5.07 11.29 -5.72
CA SER A 70 6.29 11.62 -5.01
C SER A 70 6.29 10.83 -3.71
N VAL A 71 7.42 10.20 -3.39
CA VAL A 71 7.63 9.56 -2.08
C VAL A 71 7.41 10.57 -0.94
N PHE A 72 7.64 11.86 -1.19
CA PHE A 72 7.41 12.92 -0.19
C PHE A 72 5.94 13.18 0.14
N GLU A 73 5.00 12.69 -0.67
CA GLU A 73 3.56 12.82 -0.41
C GLU A 73 3.00 11.65 0.41
N THR A 74 3.83 10.66 0.76
CA THR A 74 3.36 9.51 1.54
C THR A 74 3.28 9.85 3.03
N ALA A 75 2.45 9.10 3.76
CA ALA A 75 2.32 9.26 5.21
C ALA A 75 3.66 8.98 5.91
N GLU A 76 4.43 8.02 5.41
CA GLU A 76 5.74 7.65 5.94
C GLU A 76 6.74 8.80 5.82
N ALA A 77 6.72 9.58 4.73
CA ALA A 77 7.60 10.74 4.60
C ALA A 77 7.28 11.83 5.66
N LYS A 78 5.99 11.99 5.99
CA LYS A 78 5.56 12.90 7.06
C LYS A 78 5.99 12.40 8.44
N ASP A 79 5.90 11.09 8.68
CA ASP A 79 6.37 10.47 9.92
C ASP A 79 7.87 10.66 10.11
N VAL A 80 8.66 10.47 9.04
CA VAL A 80 10.11 10.74 9.05
C VAL A 80 10.39 12.21 9.35
N LEU A 81 9.62 13.16 8.81
CA LEU A 81 9.79 14.58 9.11
C LEU A 81 9.58 14.87 10.61
N TRP A 82 8.54 14.31 11.22
CA TRP A 82 8.30 14.48 12.66
C TRP A 82 9.41 13.87 13.51
N LEU A 83 9.94 12.72 13.11
CA LEU A 83 11.09 12.10 13.76
C LEU A 83 12.34 13.01 13.68
N LEU A 84 12.65 13.54 12.50
CA LEU A 84 13.80 14.43 12.32
C LEU A 84 13.66 15.73 13.13
N GLN A 85 12.45 16.28 13.24
CA GLN A 85 12.17 17.44 14.08
C GLN A 85 12.37 17.15 15.57
N ALA A 86 11.94 15.98 16.05
CA ALA A 86 12.18 15.55 17.43
C ALA A 86 13.67 15.36 17.72
N VAL A 87 14.43 14.77 16.79
CA VAL A 87 15.89 14.60 16.93
C VAL A 87 16.62 15.95 16.95
N LEU A 88 16.15 16.92 16.17
CA LEU A 88 16.76 18.26 16.12
C LEU A 88 16.48 19.09 17.39
N THR A 89 15.34 18.84 18.04
CA THR A 89 14.86 19.63 19.19
C THR A 89 14.34 18.73 20.33
N PRO A 90 15.20 17.88 20.92
CA PRO A 90 14.77 16.88 21.89
C PRO A 90 14.22 17.50 23.19
N GLU A 91 14.62 18.72 23.53
CA GLU A 91 14.11 19.48 24.67
C GLU A 91 12.66 19.95 24.49
N HIS A 92 12.14 19.94 23.26
CA HIS A 92 10.76 20.30 22.96
C HIS A 92 9.86 19.07 23.05
N GLU A 93 9.33 18.81 24.24
CA GLU A 93 8.50 17.63 24.52
C GLU A 93 7.37 17.38 23.50
N ARG A 94 6.79 18.44 22.94
CA ARG A 94 5.75 18.34 21.90
C ARG A 94 6.23 17.67 20.61
N THR A 95 7.46 17.94 20.16
CA THR A 95 8.00 17.34 18.92
C THR A 95 8.31 15.87 19.15
N LEU A 96 8.87 15.54 20.33
CA LEU A 96 9.12 14.18 20.76
C LEU A 96 7.82 13.35 20.86
N ARG A 97 6.79 13.86 21.52
CA ARG A 97 5.45 13.24 21.58
C ARG A 97 4.85 13.01 20.18
N SER A 98 5.02 13.98 19.28
CA SER A 98 4.51 13.87 17.91
C SER A 98 5.23 12.76 17.12
N ALA A 99 6.56 12.66 17.28
CA ALA A 99 7.33 11.59 16.65
C ALA A 99 6.98 10.21 17.21
N MET A 100 6.79 10.08 18.53
CA MET A 100 6.42 8.82 19.17
C MET A 100 5.03 8.30 18.75
N ALA A 101 4.13 9.22 18.41
CA ALA A 101 2.79 8.88 17.91
C ALA A 101 2.75 8.52 16.42
N THR A 102 3.89 8.55 15.72
CA THR A 102 3.95 8.15 14.29
C THR A 102 3.74 6.66 14.09
N GLY A 103 3.26 6.28 12.90
CA GLY A 103 3.11 4.87 12.53
C GLY A 103 4.45 4.13 12.48
N ILE A 104 5.54 4.84 12.14
CA ILE A 104 6.90 4.28 12.09
C ILE A 104 7.41 3.86 13.47
N ILE A 105 7.07 4.59 14.52
CA ILE A 105 7.47 4.25 15.90
C ILE A 105 6.61 3.12 16.46
N GLY A 106 5.34 3.02 16.04
CA GLY A 106 4.52 1.83 16.27
C GLY A 106 4.10 1.62 17.73
N LEU A 107 4.05 2.69 18.53
CA LEU A 107 3.55 2.63 19.91
C LEU A 107 2.02 2.64 19.91
N ASP A 108 1.43 1.82 20.77
CA ASP A 108 -0.01 1.83 20.98
C ASP A 108 -0.46 3.01 21.84
N ALA A 109 -1.77 3.28 21.81
CA ALA A 109 -2.35 4.41 22.53
C ALA A 109 -2.14 4.33 24.05
N LEU A 110 -2.11 3.12 24.62
CA LEU A 110 -1.91 2.92 26.06
C LEU A 110 -0.48 3.26 26.46
N THR A 111 0.50 2.86 25.65
CA THR A 111 1.91 3.15 25.88
C THR A 111 2.18 4.65 25.79
N LEU A 112 1.58 5.32 24.79
CA LEU A 112 1.68 6.77 24.65
C LEU A 112 1.04 7.53 25.84
N ASP A 113 -0.12 7.08 26.32
CA ASP A 113 -0.79 7.69 27.48
C ASP A 113 0.01 7.50 28.77
N ASN A 114 0.57 6.30 28.98
CA ASN A 114 1.43 6.01 30.13
C ASN A 114 2.70 6.87 30.11
N LEU A 115 3.35 6.98 28.94
CA LEU A 115 4.50 7.86 28.76
C LEU A 115 4.12 9.30 29.07
N SER A 116 2.99 9.81 28.57
CA SER A 116 2.54 11.18 28.86
C SER A 116 2.30 11.48 30.35
N LYS A 117 2.12 10.46 31.19
CA LYS A 117 1.83 10.60 32.63
C LYS A 117 3.06 10.41 33.52
N ASP A 118 4.12 9.80 33.01
CA ASP A 118 5.35 9.54 33.75
C ASP A 118 6.46 10.49 33.29
N GLU A 119 6.52 11.70 33.87
CA GLU A 119 7.57 12.70 33.60
C GLU A 119 9.00 12.15 33.78
N ARG A 120 9.19 11.12 34.62
CA ARG A 120 10.51 10.51 34.84
C ARG A 120 10.94 9.59 33.69
N ALA A 121 9.99 9.09 32.90
CA ALA A 121 10.29 8.28 31.71
C ALA A 121 10.83 9.13 30.54
N TRP A 122 10.75 10.47 30.62
CA TRP A 122 11.22 11.41 29.59
C TRP A 122 12.66 11.89 29.79
N MET A 123 13.24 11.68 30.97
CA MET A 123 14.61 12.11 31.26
C MET A 123 15.58 10.92 31.20
N PRO A 124 16.72 11.04 30.48
CA PRO A 124 17.80 10.06 30.53
C PRO A 124 18.52 10.04 31.88
#